data_AF-A0A813AE33-F1
#
_entry.id   AF-A0A813AE33-F1
#
_cell.length_a   1.000
_cell.length_b   1.000
_cell.length_c   1.000
_cell.angle_alpha   90.00
_cell.angle_beta   90.00
_cell.angle_gamma   90.00
#
_symmetry.space_group_name_H-M   'P 1'
#
loop_
_entity.id
_entity.type
_entity.pdbx_description
1 polymer ?
#
loop_
_entity_poly.entity_id
_entity_poly.type
_entity_poly.pdbx_seq_one_letter_code
_entity_poly.pdbx_strand_id
1 'polypeptide(L)'
;MSEGAYMVFTSHIQSTGLALTQYMEGNSVRGLEITGLPFAAELQELQNMSIAFSGLTHVKAAYYSRVPALLWSSQHGEFLLAQEFSQIEQDPQKHLAAFLFEVSEGTPMKDMEAFRQLTDGSQTERAIWIPCFMSHFLAQCKITSPACGVLSRWLEGMKAAENKDGKAWEKIIAVAFGLRYVWQQMGGEPHSWLHGHEGAAIQCLDADPEATNVESAIQKLPEPLQYPTLQLVLPSHAQFKAVDLFAVRRDADSTDLVMVAQQKEGGASVSNHPRPQTAKHAYWMRGSSTQNAKTIDGWFLPSQSEIETFLGPSLAVAAPATWRDPVD
;
A
#
# COMPACT_ATOMS: atom_id res chain seq x y z
N MET A 1 45.10 -15.09 -23.03
CA MET A 1 44.36 -13.82 -23.05
C MET A 1 43.40 -13.87 -21.87
N SER A 2 43.51 -12.96 -20.91
CA SER A 2 42.59 -12.90 -19.78
C SER A 2 41.25 -12.36 -20.28
N GLU A 3 40.30 -13.25 -20.52
CA GLU A 3 38.94 -12.87 -20.89
C GLU A 3 38.30 -12.12 -19.71
N GLY A 4 37.99 -10.85 -19.94
CA GLY A 4 37.39 -9.98 -18.92
C GLY A 4 36.04 -10.51 -18.45
N ALA A 5 35.84 -10.49 -17.13
CA ALA A 5 34.51 -10.62 -16.54
C ALA A 5 33.76 -9.30 -16.78
N TYR A 6 32.60 -9.37 -17.43
CA TYR A 6 31.69 -8.24 -17.55
C TYR A 6 30.57 -8.42 -16.53
N MET A 7 30.48 -7.50 -15.58
CA MET A 7 29.35 -7.40 -14.66
C MET A 7 28.25 -6.60 -15.37
N VAL A 8 27.13 -7.24 -15.69
CA VAL A 8 25.96 -6.58 -16.28
C VAL A 8 24.94 -6.36 -15.18
N PHE A 9 24.75 -5.11 -14.79
CA PHE A 9 23.70 -4.71 -13.85
C PHE A 9 22.45 -4.35 -14.66
N THR A 10 21.44 -5.23 -14.64
CA THR A 10 20.09 -4.86 -15.08
C THR A 10 19.30 -4.43 -13.85
N SER A 11 18.97 -3.15 -13.79
CA SER A 11 18.50 -2.51 -12.57
C SER A 11 17.00 -2.61 -12.34
N HIS A 12 16.23 -3.25 -13.24
CA HIS A 12 14.78 -3.04 -13.20
C HIS A 12 13.82 -4.18 -13.35
N ILE A 13 14.12 -5.28 -14.01
CA ILE A 13 13.07 -6.26 -14.27
C ILE A 13 13.69 -7.64 -14.40
N GLN A 14 13.10 -8.63 -13.74
CA GLN A 14 13.44 -10.02 -14.02
C GLN A 14 13.24 -10.38 -15.51
N SER A 15 12.46 -9.65 -16.33
CA SER A 15 12.34 -9.87 -17.78
C SER A 15 13.53 -9.39 -18.62
N THR A 16 14.14 -8.23 -18.34
CA THR A 16 15.43 -7.90 -18.95
C THR A 16 16.50 -8.86 -18.44
N GLY A 17 16.36 -9.33 -17.20
CA GLY A 17 17.04 -10.52 -16.69
C GLY A 17 16.81 -11.72 -17.60
N LEU A 18 15.57 -12.16 -17.84
CA LEU A 18 15.24 -13.38 -18.58
C LEU A 18 15.63 -13.32 -20.05
N ALA A 19 15.44 -12.19 -20.73
CA ALA A 19 15.84 -11.99 -22.12
C ALA A 19 17.38 -11.93 -22.25
N LEU A 20 18.06 -11.26 -21.31
CA LEU A 20 19.52 -11.27 -21.22
C LEU A 20 20.04 -12.66 -20.82
N THR A 21 19.34 -13.37 -19.95
CA THR A 21 19.65 -14.74 -19.49
C THR A 21 19.48 -15.70 -20.65
N GLN A 22 18.38 -15.66 -21.40
CA GLN A 22 18.19 -16.47 -22.60
C GLN A 22 19.23 -16.14 -23.68
N TYR A 23 19.55 -14.85 -23.87
CA TYR A 23 20.62 -14.42 -24.78
C TYR A 23 22.00 -14.90 -24.32
N MET A 24 22.28 -14.88 -23.02
CA MET A 24 23.56 -15.30 -22.46
C MET A 24 23.70 -16.81 -22.36
N GLU A 25 22.69 -17.55 -21.93
CA GLU A 25 22.65 -19.02 -21.91
C GLU A 25 22.72 -19.61 -23.32
N GLY A 26 22.13 -18.94 -24.31
CA GLY A 26 22.25 -19.32 -25.72
C GLY A 26 23.63 -19.09 -26.34
N ASN A 27 24.47 -18.23 -25.74
CA ASN A 27 25.76 -17.80 -26.30
C ASN A 27 26.97 -18.01 -25.36
N SER A 28 26.77 -18.49 -24.13
CA SER A 28 27.78 -18.57 -23.07
C SER A 28 27.55 -19.76 -22.14
N VAL A 29 28.62 -20.50 -21.85
CA VAL A 29 28.64 -21.65 -20.91
C VAL A 29 28.76 -21.19 -19.45
N ARG A 30 28.73 -19.88 -19.19
CA ARG A 30 29.01 -19.28 -17.89
C ARG A 30 27.71 -19.12 -17.10
N GLY A 31 27.69 -19.63 -15.87
CA GLY A 31 26.53 -19.52 -14.97
C GLY A 31 26.15 -18.08 -14.67
N LEU A 32 24.85 -17.86 -14.48
CA LEU A 32 24.26 -16.55 -14.22
C LEU A 32 23.73 -16.51 -12.78
N GLU A 33 24.09 -15.45 -12.05
CA GLU A 33 23.59 -15.21 -10.70
C GLU A 33 22.60 -14.04 -10.75
N ILE A 34 21.31 -14.33 -10.58
CA ILE A 34 20.28 -13.30 -10.43
C ILE A 34 20.33 -12.84 -8.98
N THR A 35 20.92 -11.68 -8.74
CA THR A 35 20.83 -11.02 -7.44
C THR A 35 19.56 -10.16 -7.38
N GLY A 36 18.87 -10.16 -6.24
CA GLY A 36 17.69 -9.33 -6.02
C GLY A 36 17.99 -7.84 -6.19
N LEU A 37 16.95 -7.01 -6.34
CA LEU A 37 17.11 -5.56 -6.43
C LEU A 37 17.87 -5.07 -5.18
N PRO A 38 18.98 -4.33 -5.31
CA PRO A 38 19.70 -3.83 -4.14
C PRO A 38 18.80 -2.87 -3.39
N PHE A 39 18.64 -3.11 -2.09
CA PHE A 39 17.82 -2.31 -1.20
C PHE A 39 18.72 -1.53 -0.24
N ALA A 40 18.40 -0.25 -0.02
CA ALA A 40 19.04 0.52 1.03
C ALA A 40 18.31 0.30 2.36
N ALA A 41 19.03 -0.09 3.41
CA ALA A 41 18.46 -0.30 4.73
C ALA A 41 17.94 1.03 5.30
N GLU A 42 18.67 2.13 5.07
CA GLU A 42 18.37 3.43 5.63
C GLU A 42 18.19 4.50 4.55
N LEU A 43 17.34 5.50 4.83
CA LEU A 43 17.18 6.66 3.93
C LEU A 43 18.51 7.38 3.70
N GLN A 44 19.36 7.46 4.73
CA GLN A 44 20.62 8.16 4.67
C GLN A 44 21.60 7.50 3.68
N GLU A 45 21.56 6.17 3.55
CA GLU A 45 22.31 5.45 2.52
C GLU A 45 21.89 5.90 1.12
N LEU A 46 20.57 5.97 0.85
CA LEU A 46 20.05 6.46 -0.44
C LEU A 46 20.47 7.89 -0.72
N GLN A 47 20.34 8.78 0.26
CA GLN A 47 20.70 10.19 0.11
C GLN A 47 22.20 10.39 -0.18
N ASN A 48 23.04 9.49 0.34
CA ASN A 48 24.48 9.52 0.15
C ASN A 48 24.95 8.85 -1.16
N MET A 49 24.09 8.10 -1.86
CA MET A 49 24.47 7.41 -3.10
C MET A 49 24.75 8.38 -4.27
N SER A 50 24.11 9.56 -4.31
CA SER A 50 24.32 10.57 -5.34
C SER A 50 23.73 11.92 -4.94
N ILE A 51 24.26 13.02 -5.49
CA ILE A 51 23.68 14.37 -5.38
C ILE A 51 22.21 14.37 -5.83
N ALA A 52 21.86 13.56 -6.83
CA ALA A 52 20.49 13.40 -7.31
C ALA A 52 19.51 12.87 -6.24
N PHE A 53 20.01 12.16 -5.22
CA PHE A 53 19.22 11.58 -4.14
C PHE A 53 19.30 12.38 -2.83
N SER A 54 20.10 13.44 -2.76
CA SER A 54 20.28 14.26 -1.56
C SER A 54 18.96 14.86 -1.03
N GLY A 55 17.99 15.10 -1.91
CA GLY A 55 16.65 15.59 -1.55
C GLY A 55 15.60 14.49 -1.34
N LEU A 56 15.99 13.22 -1.25
CA LEU A 56 15.03 12.11 -1.14
C LEU A 56 14.30 12.15 0.20
N THR A 57 12.97 12.07 0.16
CA THR A 57 12.10 12.02 1.34
C THR A 57 11.86 10.58 1.79
N HIS A 58 11.58 10.35 3.08
CA HIS A 58 11.16 9.03 3.59
C HIS A 58 9.96 8.49 2.81
N VAL A 59 9.08 9.40 2.42
CA VAL A 59 7.86 9.14 1.65
C VAL A 59 8.16 8.61 0.25
N LYS A 60 9.01 9.30 -0.51
CA LYS A 60 9.40 8.86 -1.85
C LYS A 60 10.19 7.55 -1.76
N ALA A 61 11.04 7.41 -0.75
CA ALA A 61 11.72 6.15 -0.47
C ALA A 61 10.74 5.01 -0.17
N ALA A 62 9.69 5.23 0.62
CA ALA A 62 8.66 4.22 0.93
C ALA A 62 7.87 3.78 -0.31
N TYR A 63 7.42 4.71 -1.14
CA TYR A 63 6.65 4.40 -2.36
C TYR A 63 7.43 3.54 -3.36
N TYR A 64 8.75 3.75 -3.45
CA TYR A 64 9.66 2.97 -4.29
C TYR A 64 10.40 1.86 -3.52
N SER A 65 9.91 1.49 -2.32
CA SER A 65 10.50 0.48 -1.44
C SER A 65 12.03 0.57 -1.31
N ARG A 66 12.59 1.79 -1.23
CA ARG A 66 14.02 2.06 -1.08
C ARG A 66 14.91 1.40 -2.14
N VAL A 67 14.36 1.09 -3.33
CA VAL A 67 15.11 0.56 -4.46
C VAL A 67 15.77 1.73 -5.22
N PRO A 68 17.11 1.87 -5.20
CA PRO A 68 17.82 3.01 -5.79
C PRO A 68 17.52 3.19 -7.28
N ALA A 69 17.36 2.07 -7.98
CA ALA A 69 17.03 2.07 -9.39
C ALA A 69 15.64 2.70 -9.65
N LEU A 70 14.61 2.35 -8.85
CA LEU A 70 13.25 2.87 -9.05
C LEU A 70 13.20 4.36 -8.74
N LEU A 71 13.96 4.76 -7.72
CA LEU A 71 14.18 6.15 -7.36
C LEU A 71 14.86 6.93 -8.48
N TRP A 72 15.91 6.37 -9.09
CA TRP A 72 16.58 6.95 -10.26
C TRP A 72 15.61 7.11 -11.43
N SER A 73 14.90 6.05 -11.80
CA SER A 73 13.96 6.02 -12.92
C SER A 73 12.83 7.02 -12.73
N SER A 74 12.32 7.17 -11.50
CA SER A 74 11.30 8.19 -11.20
C SER A 74 11.77 9.63 -11.38
N GLN A 75 13.08 9.91 -11.26
CA GLN A 75 13.64 11.24 -11.43
C GLN A 75 13.98 11.56 -12.88
N HIS A 76 14.26 10.53 -13.69
CA HIS A 76 14.76 10.68 -15.06
C HIS A 76 13.76 10.25 -16.14
N GLY A 77 12.61 9.66 -15.75
CA GLY A 77 11.49 9.40 -16.65
C GLY A 77 10.38 8.54 -16.03
N GLU A 78 9.30 9.17 -15.54
CA GLU A 78 8.12 8.44 -14.99
C GLU A 78 7.46 7.51 -16.02
N PHE A 79 7.61 7.81 -17.32
CA PHE A 79 7.06 7.00 -18.41
C PHE A 79 7.66 5.58 -18.45
N LEU A 80 8.90 5.40 -18.01
CA LEU A 80 9.57 4.10 -18.04
C LEU A 80 8.82 3.07 -17.18
N LEU A 81 8.41 3.45 -15.96
CA LEU A 81 7.70 2.52 -15.07
C LEU A 81 6.33 2.11 -15.63
N ALA A 82 5.60 3.06 -16.22
CA ALA A 82 4.31 2.78 -16.85
C ALA A 82 4.46 1.88 -18.09
N GLN A 83 5.50 2.13 -18.89
CA GLN A 83 5.81 1.35 -20.09
C GLN A 83 6.14 -0.10 -19.74
N GLU A 84 6.99 -0.33 -18.74
CA GLU A 84 7.39 -1.67 -18.32
C GLU A 84 6.23 -2.49 -17.76
N PHE A 85 5.33 -1.85 -17.00
CA PHE A 85 4.10 -2.50 -16.55
C PHE A 85 3.17 -2.85 -17.72
N SER A 86 3.05 -1.96 -18.72
CA SER A 86 2.17 -2.17 -19.87
C SER A 86 2.63 -3.29 -20.83
N GLN A 87 3.89 -3.71 -20.75
CA GLN A 87 4.43 -4.79 -21.57
C GLN A 87 4.05 -6.19 -21.06
N ILE A 88 3.45 -6.31 -19.87
CA ILE A 88 2.98 -7.58 -19.35
C ILE A 88 1.68 -7.95 -20.06
N GLU A 89 1.78 -8.74 -21.14
CA GLU A 89 0.64 -9.20 -21.95
C GLU A 89 -0.21 -10.24 -21.20
N GLN A 90 -1.06 -9.79 -20.26
CA GLN A 90 -2.01 -10.61 -19.50
C GLN A 90 -3.33 -9.86 -19.26
N ASP A 91 -4.30 -10.54 -18.63
CA ASP A 91 -5.58 -9.95 -18.21
C ASP A 91 -5.60 -9.66 -16.70
N PRO A 92 -5.04 -8.52 -16.23
CA PRO A 92 -4.91 -8.16 -14.82
C PRO A 92 -6.22 -8.28 -14.03
N GLN A 93 -7.37 -8.13 -14.70
CA GLN A 93 -8.69 -8.23 -14.08
C GLN A 93 -8.95 -9.61 -13.49
N LYS A 94 -8.48 -10.67 -14.15
CA LYS A 94 -8.58 -12.06 -13.67
C LYS A 94 -7.58 -12.36 -12.57
N HIS A 95 -6.51 -11.58 -12.49
CA HIS A 95 -5.41 -11.76 -11.55
C HIS A 95 -5.61 -11.04 -10.21
N LEU A 96 -6.65 -10.20 -10.08
CA LEU A 96 -6.89 -9.39 -8.89
C LEU A 96 -6.98 -10.21 -7.59
N ALA A 97 -7.66 -11.36 -7.62
CA ALA A 97 -7.77 -12.23 -6.44
C ALA A 97 -6.40 -12.75 -5.98
N ALA A 98 -5.58 -13.26 -6.92
CA ALA A 98 -4.25 -13.77 -6.64
C ALA A 98 -3.30 -12.66 -6.16
N PHE A 99 -3.40 -11.47 -6.76
CA PHE A 99 -2.69 -10.28 -6.31
C PHE A 99 -3.03 -9.91 -4.85
N LEU A 100 -4.32 -9.84 -4.50
CA LEU A 100 -4.77 -9.48 -3.16
C LEU A 100 -4.29 -10.49 -2.11
N PHE A 101 -4.30 -11.79 -2.46
CA PHE A 101 -3.75 -12.85 -1.64
C PHE A 101 -2.24 -12.67 -1.42
N GLU A 102 -1.47 -12.41 -2.47
CA GLU A 102 -0.02 -12.16 -2.35
C GLU A 102 0.31 -10.94 -1.52
N VAL A 103 -0.40 -9.83 -1.70
CA VAL A 103 -0.19 -8.62 -0.91
C VAL A 103 -0.41 -8.90 0.58
N SER A 104 -1.43 -9.70 0.89
CA SER A 104 -1.87 -10.03 2.23
C SER A 104 -1.01 -11.07 2.94
N GLU A 105 -0.66 -12.15 2.24
CA GLU A 105 -0.03 -13.35 2.83
C GLU A 105 1.43 -13.51 2.41
N GLY A 106 1.87 -12.79 1.38
CA GLY A 106 3.20 -12.90 0.80
C GLY A 106 3.47 -14.25 0.12
N THR A 107 2.48 -15.12 -0.03
CA THR A 107 2.68 -16.44 -0.66
C THR A 107 2.57 -16.30 -2.18
N PRO A 108 3.62 -16.64 -2.95
CA PRO A 108 3.59 -16.54 -4.41
C PRO A 108 2.48 -17.41 -5.04
N MET A 109 1.60 -16.78 -5.83
CA MET A 109 0.58 -17.45 -6.63
C MET A 109 1.06 -17.69 -8.06
N LYS A 110 0.66 -18.83 -8.63
CA LYS A 110 0.92 -19.18 -10.03
C LYS A 110 0.27 -18.19 -11.00
N ASP A 111 -0.93 -17.73 -10.68
CA ASP A 111 -1.66 -16.77 -11.52
C ASP A 111 -0.97 -15.40 -11.60
N MET A 112 0.04 -15.13 -10.77
CA MET A 112 0.82 -13.91 -10.78
C MET A 112 2.23 -14.10 -11.35
N GLU A 113 2.53 -15.26 -11.95
CA GLU A 113 3.88 -15.58 -12.45
C GLU A 113 4.41 -14.53 -13.43
N ALA A 114 3.56 -14.06 -14.35
CA ALA A 114 3.91 -12.99 -15.31
C ALA A 114 4.26 -11.64 -14.64
N PHE A 115 3.80 -11.42 -13.41
CA PHE A 115 4.04 -10.20 -12.65
C PHE A 115 5.15 -10.35 -11.60
N ARG A 116 5.79 -11.52 -11.48
CA ARG A 116 6.84 -11.78 -10.48
C ARG A 116 7.95 -10.75 -10.49
N GLN A 117 8.29 -10.30 -11.68
CA GLN A 117 9.29 -9.27 -11.91
C GLN A 117 9.01 -7.92 -11.24
N LEU A 118 7.78 -7.68 -10.78
CA LEU A 118 7.33 -6.48 -10.08
C LEU A 118 7.39 -6.63 -8.55
N THR A 119 7.82 -7.79 -8.06
CA THR A 119 8.00 -8.07 -6.63
C THR A 119 9.48 -7.97 -6.24
N ASP A 120 9.75 -7.82 -4.95
CA ASP A 120 11.11 -7.83 -4.43
C ASP A 120 11.80 -9.18 -4.67
N GLY A 121 12.73 -9.20 -5.62
CA GLY A 121 13.47 -10.40 -5.99
C GLY A 121 14.49 -10.89 -4.94
N SER A 122 14.70 -10.16 -3.84
CA SER A 122 15.57 -10.61 -2.74
C SER A 122 14.94 -11.70 -1.87
N GLN A 123 13.61 -11.85 -1.92
CA GLN A 123 12.84 -12.80 -1.11
C GLN A 123 12.28 -13.91 -2.00
N THR A 124 13.06 -14.94 -2.29
CA THR A 124 12.68 -16.01 -3.22
C THR A 124 11.45 -16.82 -2.78
N GLU A 125 11.17 -16.86 -1.47
CA GLU A 125 10.05 -17.60 -0.89
C GLU A 125 8.81 -16.72 -0.64
N ARG A 126 8.90 -15.39 -0.85
CA ARG A 126 7.80 -14.47 -0.55
C ARG A 126 7.59 -13.43 -1.65
N ALA A 127 6.34 -13.27 -2.06
CA ALA A 127 5.90 -12.19 -2.94
C ALA A 127 5.76 -10.89 -2.14
N ILE A 128 6.73 -9.97 -2.28
CA ILE A 128 6.65 -8.63 -1.68
C ILE A 128 6.45 -7.62 -2.79
N TRP A 129 5.23 -7.09 -2.90
CA TRP A 129 4.88 -6.10 -3.90
C TRP A 129 5.36 -4.70 -3.52
N ILE A 130 5.96 -4.00 -4.49
CA ILE A 130 6.41 -2.62 -4.32
C ILE A 130 5.22 -1.68 -4.53
N PRO A 131 4.95 -0.68 -3.64
CA PRO A 131 3.76 0.17 -3.71
C PRO A 131 3.54 0.84 -5.06
N CYS A 132 4.60 1.27 -5.75
CA CYS A 132 4.47 1.86 -7.07
C CYS A 132 3.87 0.89 -8.11
N PHE A 133 4.27 -0.38 -8.08
CA PHE A 133 3.73 -1.40 -8.98
C PHE A 133 2.34 -1.86 -8.55
N MET A 134 2.07 -1.91 -7.23
CA MET A 134 0.71 -2.14 -6.71
C MET A 134 -0.26 -1.09 -7.25
N SER A 135 0.13 0.20 -7.28
CA SER A 135 -0.72 1.25 -7.84
C SER A 135 -1.06 0.97 -9.31
N HIS A 136 -0.06 0.70 -10.14
CA HIS A 136 -0.26 0.42 -11.57
C HIS A 136 -1.16 -0.80 -11.79
N PHE A 137 -0.97 -1.87 -11.01
CA PHE A 137 -1.81 -3.07 -11.08
C PHE A 137 -3.27 -2.77 -10.72
N LEU A 138 -3.50 -2.04 -9.62
CA LEU A 138 -4.84 -1.63 -9.18
C LEU A 138 -5.53 -0.69 -10.18
N ALA A 139 -4.78 0.21 -10.83
CA ALA A 139 -5.31 1.10 -11.85
C ALA A 139 -5.92 0.32 -13.03
N GLN A 140 -5.30 -0.79 -13.43
CA GLN A 140 -5.81 -1.67 -14.48
C GLN A 140 -6.99 -2.52 -14.04
N CYS A 141 -7.05 -2.88 -12.74
CA CYS A 141 -8.15 -3.63 -12.15
C CYS A 141 -9.41 -2.81 -11.87
N LYS A 142 -9.41 -1.49 -12.15
CA LYS A 142 -10.55 -0.59 -11.85
C LYS A 142 -11.87 -0.98 -12.53
N ILE A 143 -11.80 -1.73 -13.63
CA ILE A 143 -12.99 -2.22 -14.35
C ILE A 143 -13.63 -3.39 -13.57
N THR A 144 -12.81 -4.27 -12.99
CA THR A 144 -13.27 -5.37 -12.12
C THR A 144 -13.83 -4.83 -10.82
N SER A 145 -13.14 -3.88 -10.20
CA SER A 145 -13.57 -3.23 -8.97
C SER A 145 -13.24 -1.74 -9.04
N PRO A 146 -14.24 -0.85 -9.14
CA PRO A 146 -14.02 0.60 -9.15
C PRO A 146 -13.19 1.11 -7.95
N ALA A 147 -13.28 0.41 -6.81
CA ALA A 147 -12.47 0.69 -5.63
C ALA A 147 -10.96 0.60 -5.93
N CYS A 148 -10.51 -0.32 -6.78
CA CYS A 148 -9.09 -0.44 -7.17
C CYS A 148 -8.56 0.85 -7.82
N GLY A 149 -9.37 1.53 -8.62
CA GLY A 149 -8.96 2.81 -9.22
C GLY A 149 -8.74 3.91 -8.18
N VAL A 150 -9.50 3.92 -7.10
CA VAL A 150 -9.34 4.88 -6.00
C VAL A 150 -8.14 4.49 -5.12
N LEU A 151 -7.98 3.20 -4.83
CA LEU A 151 -6.83 2.69 -4.05
C LEU A 151 -5.49 2.94 -4.76
N SER A 152 -5.45 2.80 -6.08
CA SER A 152 -4.31 3.21 -6.90
C SER A 152 -3.97 4.70 -6.70
N ARG A 153 -4.96 5.59 -6.77
CA ARG A 153 -4.74 7.03 -6.51
C ARG A 153 -4.27 7.30 -5.08
N TRP A 154 -4.78 6.57 -4.09
CA TRP A 154 -4.31 6.70 -2.71
C TRP A 154 -2.85 6.29 -2.54
N LEU A 155 -2.41 5.20 -3.19
CA LEU A 155 -1.01 4.79 -3.25
C LEU A 155 -0.14 5.84 -3.97
N GLU A 156 -0.58 6.37 -5.12
CA GLU A 156 0.14 7.45 -5.81
C GLU A 156 0.25 8.71 -4.96
N GLY A 157 -0.79 9.01 -4.19
CA GLY A 157 -0.84 10.10 -3.24
C GLY A 157 0.25 10.03 -2.16
N MET A 158 0.87 8.86 -1.95
CA MET A 158 2.08 8.76 -1.13
C MET A 158 3.15 9.72 -1.65
N LYS A 159 3.38 9.84 -2.97
CA LYS A 159 4.44 10.71 -3.54
C LYS A 159 4.31 12.18 -3.14
N ALA A 160 3.10 12.64 -2.83
CA ALA A 160 2.79 14.04 -2.53
C ALA A 160 2.83 14.37 -1.02
N ALA A 161 3.07 13.38 -0.14
CA ALA A 161 3.20 13.61 1.30
C ALA A 161 4.51 14.33 1.64
N GLU A 162 4.45 15.27 2.58
CA GLU A 162 5.60 16.06 3.01
C GLU A 162 6.45 15.26 4.02
N ASN A 163 7.69 15.70 4.27
CA ASN A 163 8.55 15.04 5.24
C ASN A 163 7.94 15.11 6.66
N LYS A 164 7.78 13.95 7.32
CA LYS A 164 7.33 13.81 8.72
C LYS A 164 5.90 14.28 9.02
N ASP A 165 5.04 14.34 8.00
CA ASP A 165 3.64 14.74 8.17
C ASP A 165 2.68 13.57 8.46
N GLY A 166 3.17 12.33 8.46
CA GLY A 166 2.40 11.11 8.64
C GLY A 166 1.46 10.73 7.50
N LYS A 167 1.30 11.54 6.45
CA LYS A 167 0.31 11.27 5.40
C LYS A 167 0.61 10.01 4.60
N ALA A 168 1.89 9.66 4.42
CA ALA A 168 2.25 8.40 3.77
C ALA A 168 1.79 7.18 4.57
N TRP A 169 1.89 7.23 5.91
CA TRP A 169 1.31 6.21 6.79
C TRP A 169 -0.19 6.12 6.61
N GLU A 170 -0.84 7.28 6.59
CA GLU A 170 -2.29 7.36 6.44
C GLU A 170 -2.76 6.68 5.16
N LYS A 171 -2.06 6.95 4.04
CA LYS A 171 -2.34 6.29 2.75
C LYS A 171 -2.09 4.78 2.81
N ILE A 172 -1.01 4.31 3.44
CA ILE A 172 -0.73 2.87 3.55
C ILE A 172 -1.86 2.16 4.32
N ILE A 173 -2.28 2.71 5.47
CA ILE A 173 -3.37 2.12 6.26
C ILE A 173 -4.70 2.17 5.49
N ALA A 174 -5.02 3.30 4.86
CA ALA A 174 -6.23 3.44 4.05
C ALA A 174 -6.28 2.42 2.90
N VAL A 175 -5.16 2.23 2.22
CA VAL A 175 -5.03 1.23 1.15
C VAL A 175 -5.16 -0.17 1.72
N ALA A 176 -4.55 -0.49 2.86
CA ALA A 176 -4.69 -1.79 3.50
C ALA A 176 -6.16 -2.13 3.81
N PHE A 177 -6.91 -1.19 4.41
CA PHE A 177 -8.35 -1.36 4.62
C PHE A 177 -9.09 -1.61 3.31
N GLY A 178 -8.86 -0.79 2.28
CA GLY A 178 -9.55 -0.94 1.01
C GLY A 178 -9.24 -2.26 0.30
N LEU A 179 -7.97 -2.68 0.26
CA LEU A 179 -7.57 -3.97 -0.32
C LEU A 179 -8.19 -5.14 0.42
N ARG A 180 -8.21 -5.10 1.75
CA ARG A 180 -8.81 -6.14 2.58
C ARG A 180 -10.34 -6.22 2.38
N TYR A 181 -11.04 -5.08 2.26
CA TYR A 181 -12.46 -5.08 1.92
C TYR A 181 -12.73 -5.64 0.52
N VAL A 182 -11.94 -5.26 -0.48
CA VAL A 182 -12.08 -5.81 -1.84
C VAL A 182 -11.79 -7.32 -1.83
N TRP A 183 -10.76 -7.77 -1.13
CA TRP A 183 -10.41 -9.18 -1.00
C TRP A 183 -11.55 -10.00 -0.41
N GLN A 184 -12.15 -9.49 0.66
CA GLN A 184 -13.28 -10.13 1.31
C GLN A 184 -14.52 -10.18 0.42
N GLN A 185 -14.81 -9.11 -0.35
CA GLN A 185 -15.90 -9.10 -1.33
C GLN A 185 -15.71 -10.20 -2.40
N MET A 186 -14.46 -10.55 -2.71
CA MET A 186 -14.11 -11.63 -3.64
C MET A 186 -14.09 -13.02 -3.00
N GLY A 187 -14.53 -13.17 -1.74
CA GLY A 187 -14.58 -14.44 -1.01
C GLY A 187 -13.29 -14.77 -0.25
N GLY A 188 -12.39 -13.80 -0.09
CA GLY A 188 -11.20 -13.92 0.73
C GLY A 188 -11.50 -14.00 2.23
N GLU A 189 -10.52 -14.48 3.00
CA GLU A 189 -10.64 -14.61 4.45
C GLU A 189 -10.89 -13.24 5.14
N PRO A 190 -11.86 -13.17 6.07
CA PRO A 190 -12.17 -11.94 6.79
C PRO A 190 -11.06 -11.59 7.79
N HIS A 191 -10.69 -10.30 7.86
CA HIS A 191 -9.86 -9.80 8.97
C HIS A 191 -10.77 -9.23 10.07
N SER A 192 -10.41 -9.43 11.34
CA SER A 192 -11.21 -9.03 12.52
C SER A 192 -11.45 -7.52 12.68
N TRP A 193 -10.84 -6.70 11.82
CA TRP A 193 -10.95 -5.25 11.81
C TRP A 193 -11.86 -4.72 10.69
N LEU A 194 -12.29 -5.60 9.80
CA LEU A 194 -13.23 -5.27 8.73
C LEU A 194 -14.63 -5.47 9.29
N HIS A 195 -15.43 -4.41 9.25
CA HIS A 195 -16.77 -4.40 9.82
C HIS A 195 -17.78 -3.85 8.83
N GLY A 196 -19.02 -4.33 8.91
CA GLY A 196 -20.13 -3.79 8.11
C GLY A 196 -20.04 -4.09 6.61
N HIS A 197 -19.15 -4.99 6.20
CA HIS A 197 -18.99 -5.42 4.81
C HIS A 197 -20.00 -6.53 4.42
N GLU A 198 -20.75 -7.12 5.37
CA GLU A 198 -21.53 -8.32 5.09
C GLU A 198 -22.61 -8.05 4.04
N GLY A 199 -22.49 -8.72 2.89
CA GLY A 199 -23.35 -8.56 1.73
C GLY A 199 -23.27 -7.18 1.06
N ALA A 200 -22.36 -6.31 1.51
CA ALA A 200 -22.24 -4.94 1.04
C ALA A 200 -21.28 -4.85 -0.15
N ALA A 201 -21.64 -4.02 -1.12
CA ALA A 201 -20.69 -3.58 -2.12
C ALA A 201 -19.65 -2.65 -1.52
N ILE A 202 -18.41 -2.73 -2.00
CA ILE A 202 -17.32 -1.88 -1.49
C ILE A 202 -17.10 -0.70 -2.42
N GLN A 203 -17.11 0.50 -1.85
CA GLN A 203 -16.71 1.74 -2.51
C GLN A 203 -15.59 2.40 -1.71
N CYS A 204 -14.53 2.84 -2.38
CA CYS A 204 -13.52 3.70 -1.79
C CYS A 204 -13.70 5.11 -2.34
N LEU A 205 -13.69 6.13 -1.48
CA LEU A 205 -14.01 7.51 -1.87
C LEU A 205 -13.09 8.50 -1.14
N ASP A 206 -12.73 9.58 -1.82
CA ASP A 206 -12.17 10.75 -1.14
C ASP A 206 -13.33 11.55 -0.51
N ALA A 207 -13.14 12.06 0.70
CA ALA A 207 -14.13 12.97 1.29
C ALA A 207 -14.20 14.27 0.48
N ASP A 208 -15.40 14.85 0.44
CA ASP A 208 -15.62 16.17 -0.14
C ASP A 208 -14.63 17.21 0.47
N PRO A 209 -13.91 18.01 -0.34
CA PRO A 209 -12.88 18.93 0.15
C PRO A 209 -13.39 20.08 1.04
N GLU A 210 -14.70 20.28 1.15
CA GLU A 210 -15.28 21.27 2.05
C GLU A 210 -15.79 20.63 3.35
N ALA A 211 -15.78 19.31 3.48
CA ALA A 211 -16.20 18.63 4.70
C ALA A 211 -15.10 18.70 5.76
N THR A 212 -15.41 19.25 6.93
CA THR A 212 -14.41 19.46 8.01
C THR A 212 -14.47 18.43 9.15
N ASN A 213 -15.47 17.55 9.12
CA ASN A 213 -15.71 16.50 10.10
C ASN A 213 -16.48 15.33 9.46
N VAL A 214 -16.60 14.22 10.20
CA VAL A 214 -17.22 12.98 9.74
C VAL A 214 -18.70 13.18 9.39
N GLU A 215 -19.46 13.89 10.23
CA GLU A 215 -20.89 14.13 10.02
C GLU A 215 -21.15 14.90 8.72
N SER A 216 -20.40 15.98 8.49
CA SER A 216 -20.47 16.78 7.28
C SER A 216 -20.01 15.99 6.05
N ALA A 217 -19.02 15.10 6.18
CA ALA A 217 -18.57 14.27 5.07
C ALA A 217 -19.64 13.25 4.69
N ILE A 218 -20.26 12.58 5.67
CA ILE A 218 -21.34 11.61 5.44
C ILE A 218 -22.49 12.25 4.66
N GLN A 219 -22.91 13.47 5.04
CA GLN A 219 -23.99 14.20 4.37
C GLN A 219 -23.68 14.55 2.90
N LYS A 220 -22.38 14.66 2.56
CA LYS A 220 -21.90 14.99 1.22
C LYS A 220 -21.47 13.76 0.41
N LEU A 221 -21.60 12.55 0.97
CA LEU A 221 -21.25 11.34 0.23
C LEU A 221 -22.19 11.16 -0.96
N PRO A 222 -21.66 10.72 -2.11
CA PRO A 222 -22.50 10.36 -3.24
C PRO A 222 -23.44 9.21 -2.85
N GLU A 223 -24.66 9.25 -3.39
CA GLU A 223 -25.60 8.15 -3.24
C GLU A 223 -25.04 6.86 -3.81
N PRO A 224 -25.09 5.74 -3.05
CA PRO A 224 -24.69 4.44 -3.54
C PRO A 224 -25.46 4.03 -4.80
N LEU A 225 -24.78 3.39 -5.73
CA LEU A 225 -25.41 2.78 -6.91
C LEU A 225 -26.17 1.49 -6.57
N GLN A 226 -25.88 0.90 -5.42
CA GLN A 226 -26.48 -0.34 -4.93
C GLN A 226 -26.55 -0.34 -3.41
N TYR A 227 -27.46 -1.15 -2.84
CA TYR A 227 -27.56 -1.34 -1.40
C TYR A 227 -27.59 -2.84 -1.06
N PRO A 228 -26.96 -3.26 0.04
CA PRO A 228 -26.16 -2.43 0.95
C PRO A 228 -24.79 -2.06 0.34
N THR A 229 -24.24 -0.91 0.74
CA THR A 229 -22.89 -0.47 0.33
C THR A 229 -22.09 -0.03 1.54
N LEU A 230 -20.82 -0.44 1.59
CA LEU A 230 -19.82 0.06 2.51
C LEU A 230 -18.92 1.06 1.77
N GLN A 231 -18.99 2.32 2.18
CA GLN A 231 -18.16 3.41 1.65
C GLN A 231 -16.99 3.63 2.61
N LEU A 232 -15.78 3.27 2.19
CA LEU A 232 -14.52 3.60 2.85
C LEU A 232 -14.06 4.97 2.37
N VAL A 233 -13.97 5.93 3.28
CA VAL A 233 -13.79 7.34 2.96
C VAL A 233 -12.50 7.87 3.55
N LEU A 234 -11.66 8.45 2.69
CA LEU A 234 -10.40 9.08 3.06
C LEU A 234 -10.54 10.61 3.04
N PRO A 235 -10.46 11.29 4.18
CA PRO A 235 -10.39 12.75 4.25
C PRO A 235 -9.26 13.34 3.41
N SER A 236 -9.54 14.49 2.78
CA SER A 236 -8.68 15.06 1.75
C SER A 236 -7.81 16.24 2.24
N HIS A 237 -8.00 16.74 3.47
CA HIS A 237 -7.30 17.94 3.93
C HIS A 237 -7.01 17.99 5.44
N ALA A 238 -5.99 18.78 5.80
CA ALA A 238 -5.53 18.97 7.18
C ALA A 238 -6.57 19.62 8.13
N GLN A 239 -7.61 20.26 7.60
CA GLN A 239 -8.68 20.83 8.42
C GLN A 239 -9.69 19.77 8.91
N PHE A 240 -9.61 18.54 8.40
CA PHE A 240 -10.48 17.45 8.80
C PHE A 240 -9.98 16.95 10.15
N LYS A 241 -10.73 17.24 11.22
CA LYS A 241 -10.24 16.95 12.56
C LYS A 241 -10.55 15.52 12.98
N ALA A 242 -9.61 14.94 13.73
CA ALA A 242 -9.76 13.74 14.56
C ALA A 242 -9.91 12.38 13.86
N VAL A 243 -10.21 12.30 12.56
CA VAL A 243 -10.36 11.03 11.85
C VAL A 243 -9.62 11.11 10.52
N ASP A 244 -8.78 10.10 10.25
CA ASP A 244 -7.95 10.03 9.06
C ASP A 244 -8.49 9.00 8.05
N LEU A 245 -9.48 8.18 8.44
CA LEU A 245 -10.21 7.25 7.58
C LEU A 245 -11.50 6.83 8.29
N PHE A 246 -12.60 6.63 7.56
CA PHE A 246 -13.82 6.07 8.14
C PHE A 246 -14.60 5.22 7.14
N ALA A 247 -15.39 4.28 7.65
CA ALA A 247 -16.27 3.44 6.85
C ALA A 247 -17.73 3.64 7.25
N VAL A 248 -18.56 3.89 6.25
CA VAL A 248 -20.00 4.13 6.39
C VAL A 248 -20.74 3.01 5.68
N ARG A 249 -21.59 2.30 6.40
CA ARG A 249 -22.52 1.35 5.78
C ARG A 249 -23.82 2.08 5.49
N ARG A 250 -24.24 2.04 4.22
CA ARG A 250 -25.54 2.56 3.78
C ARG A 250 -26.40 1.37 3.36
N ASP A 251 -27.52 1.21 4.04
CA ASP A 251 -28.62 0.35 3.61
C ASP A 251 -29.73 1.27 3.05
N ALA A 252 -30.82 0.69 2.52
CA ALA A 252 -31.88 1.48 1.88
C ALA A 252 -32.48 2.57 2.79
N ASP A 253 -32.59 2.28 4.09
CA ASP A 253 -33.25 3.15 5.07
C ASP A 253 -32.32 3.62 6.20
N SER A 254 -31.04 3.23 6.20
CA SER A 254 -30.10 3.51 7.29
C SER A 254 -28.71 3.89 6.80
N THR A 255 -28.04 4.72 7.59
CA THR A 255 -26.64 5.10 7.40
C THR A 255 -25.93 4.98 8.73
N ASP A 256 -25.00 4.03 8.80
CA ASP A 256 -24.26 3.68 10.01
C ASP A 256 -22.78 4.00 9.84
N LEU A 257 -22.23 4.78 10.77
CA LEU A 257 -20.79 4.95 10.90
C LEU A 257 -20.21 3.69 11.57
N VAL A 258 -19.68 2.77 10.76
CA VAL A 258 -19.25 1.46 11.24
C VAL A 258 -17.86 1.52 11.85
N MET A 259 -16.94 2.21 11.19
CA MET A 259 -15.55 2.25 11.60
C MET A 259 -14.99 3.66 11.43
N VAL A 260 -14.18 4.09 12.39
CA VAL A 260 -13.29 5.24 12.23
C VAL A 260 -11.86 4.81 12.57
N ALA A 261 -10.89 5.39 11.89
CA ALA A 261 -9.49 5.20 12.20
C ALA A 261 -8.79 6.56 12.27
N GLN A 262 -7.95 6.68 13.29
CA GLN A 262 -6.98 7.75 13.41
C GLN A 262 -5.60 7.14 13.25
N GLN A 263 -4.81 7.74 12.37
CA GLN A 263 -3.54 7.25 11.88
C GLN A 263 -2.50 8.32 12.23
N LYS A 264 -1.48 7.94 12.99
CA LYS A 264 -0.47 8.90 13.46
C LYS A 264 0.92 8.32 13.27
N GLU A 265 1.79 9.11 12.65
CA GLU A 265 3.23 8.85 12.64
C GLU A 265 3.79 9.16 14.04
N GLY A 266 4.29 8.14 14.75
CA GLY A 266 4.96 8.31 16.04
C GLY A 266 4.09 8.22 17.31
N GLY A 267 4.49 8.97 18.33
CA GLY A 267 4.07 8.84 19.74
C GLY A 267 2.83 9.60 20.18
N ALA A 268 1.99 10.07 19.27
CA ALA A 268 0.84 10.91 19.62
C ALA A 268 -0.12 10.20 20.60
N SER A 269 -0.53 10.91 21.66
CA SER A 269 -1.44 10.42 22.70
C SER A 269 -2.90 10.55 22.27
N VAL A 270 -3.72 9.58 22.70
CA VAL A 270 -5.18 9.53 22.52
C VAL A 270 -5.89 10.68 23.24
N SER A 271 -5.30 11.19 24.32
CA SER A 271 -5.95 12.06 25.32
C SER A 271 -6.54 13.39 24.80
N ASN A 272 -6.27 13.78 23.55
CA ASN A 272 -6.80 15.00 22.93
C ASN A 272 -7.75 14.73 21.75
N HIS A 273 -8.12 13.48 21.50
CA HIS A 273 -8.85 13.06 20.32
C HIS A 273 -10.03 12.16 20.73
N PRO A 274 -11.17 12.75 21.12
CA PRO A 274 -12.34 11.96 21.48
C PRO A 274 -12.84 11.18 20.26
N ARG A 275 -13.18 9.92 20.50
CA ARG A 275 -13.79 9.05 19.50
C ARG A 275 -15.17 9.59 19.10
N PRO A 276 -15.52 9.65 17.79
CA PRO A 276 -16.88 9.92 17.35
C PRO A 276 -17.87 8.96 18.02
N GLN A 277 -18.86 9.49 18.75
CA GLN A 277 -19.76 8.68 19.58
C GLN A 277 -20.61 7.72 18.75
N THR A 278 -20.93 8.10 17.52
CA THR A 278 -21.73 7.35 16.56
C THR A 278 -20.97 6.20 15.90
N ALA A 279 -19.64 6.17 15.99
CA ALA A 279 -18.85 5.07 15.43
C ALA A 279 -19.09 3.77 16.22
N LYS A 280 -19.24 2.64 15.52
CA LYS A 280 -19.32 1.32 16.19
C LYS A 280 -17.92 0.83 16.61
N HIS A 281 -16.93 1.00 15.74
CA HIS A 281 -15.54 0.62 15.97
C HIS A 281 -14.59 1.81 15.76
N ALA A 282 -13.51 1.88 16.53
CA ALA A 282 -12.53 2.95 16.42
C ALA A 282 -11.10 2.44 16.61
N TYR A 283 -10.23 2.73 15.64
CA TYR A 283 -8.86 2.25 15.58
C TYR A 283 -7.86 3.38 15.66
N TRP A 284 -6.90 3.27 16.56
CA TRP A 284 -5.79 4.19 16.68
C TRP A 284 -4.51 3.51 16.15
N MET A 285 -4.23 3.74 14.87
CA MET A 285 -3.18 3.09 14.10
C MET A 285 -1.89 3.92 14.17
N ARG A 286 -1.00 3.60 15.10
CA ARG A 286 0.30 4.26 15.20
C ARG A 286 1.34 3.56 14.35
N GLY A 287 2.22 4.37 13.73
CA GLY A 287 3.43 3.85 13.10
C GLY A 287 4.27 3.05 14.10
N SER A 288 4.61 3.66 15.25
CA SER A 288 5.27 3.01 16.38
C SER A 288 4.28 2.59 17.44
N SER A 289 3.72 1.40 17.23
CA SER A 289 2.68 0.85 18.08
C SER A 289 3.22 0.21 19.36
N THR A 290 2.32 -0.06 20.30
CA THR A 290 2.65 -0.73 21.55
C THR A 290 2.94 -2.22 21.32
N GLN A 291 3.70 -2.84 22.23
CA GLN A 291 3.94 -4.28 22.18
C GLN A 291 2.64 -5.09 22.34
N ASN A 292 1.74 -4.59 23.18
CA ASN A 292 0.45 -5.22 23.46
C ASN A 292 -0.70 -4.32 23.02
N ALA A 293 -1.76 -4.94 22.50
CA ALA A 293 -2.99 -4.25 22.16
C ALA A 293 -3.67 -3.72 23.43
N LYS A 294 -4.32 -2.56 23.35
CA LYS A 294 -5.07 -1.99 24.47
C LYS A 294 -6.18 -1.07 23.99
N THR A 295 -7.14 -0.77 24.87
CA THR A 295 -8.19 0.23 24.60
C THR A 295 -8.01 1.43 25.53
N ILE A 296 -8.01 2.63 24.97
CA ILE A 296 -7.91 3.90 25.71
C ILE A 296 -9.01 4.83 25.20
N ASP A 297 -9.86 5.33 26.09
CA ASP A 297 -10.94 6.29 25.76
C ASP A 297 -11.82 5.87 24.58
N GLY A 298 -12.06 4.55 24.46
CA GLY A 298 -12.86 3.94 23.39
C GLY A 298 -12.13 3.71 22.07
N TRP A 299 -10.87 4.12 21.94
CA TRP A 299 -10.00 3.77 20.83
C TRP A 299 -9.31 2.43 21.09
N PHE A 300 -9.39 1.51 20.14
CA PHE A 300 -8.55 0.30 20.13
C PHE A 300 -7.20 0.65 19.53
N LEU A 301 -6.13 0.40 20.28
CA LEU A 301 -4.73 0.56 19.88
C LEU A 301 -4.19 -0.85 19.61
N PRO A 302 -4.02 -1.26 18.35
CA PRO A 302 -3.47 -2.56 18.02
C PRO A 302 -2.01 -2.72 18.45
N SER A 303 -1.54 -3.94 18.68
CA SER A 303 -0.11 -4.19 18.80
C SER A 303 0.62 -4.02 17.47
N GLN A 304 1.95 -3.89 17.52
CA GLN A 304 2.79 -3.90 16.32
C GLN A 304 2.55 -5.15 15.45
N SER A 305 2.46 -6.33 16.06
CA SER A 305 2.26 -7.59 15.35
C SER A 305 0.89 -7.67 14.66
N GLU A 306 -0.16 -7.11 15.28
CA GLU A 306 -1.48 -7.04 14.66
C GLU A 306 -1.49 -6.08 13.46
N ILE A 307 -0.80 -4.94 13.56
CA ILE A 307 -0.65 -4.00 12.43
C ILE A 307 0.11 -4.66 11.28
N GLU A 308 1.22 -5.34 11.56
CA GLU A 308 2.01 -6.04 10.54
C GLU A 308 1.20 -7.15 9.85
N THR A 309 0.43 -7.90 10.63
CA THR A 309 -0.48 -8.93 10.10
C THR A 309 -1.55 -8.31 9.21
N PHE A 310 -2.15 -7.21 9.65
CA PHE A 310 -3.17 -6.51 8.89
C PHE A 310 -2.65 -5.97 7.55
N LEU A 311 -1.48 -5.32 7.58
CA LEU A 311 -0.80 -4.79 6.39
C LEU A 311 -0.36 -5.88 5.41
N GLY A 312 -0.02 -7.06 5.93
CA GLY A 312 0.59 -8.12 5.15
C GLY A 312 2.04 -7.77 4.74
N PRO A 313 2.79 -8.74 4.18
CA PRO A 313 4.22 -8.58 3.92
C PRO A 313 4.56 -7.40 2.99
N SER A 314 3.71 -7.13 1.99
CA SER A 314 3.99 -6.10 0.98
C SER A 314 3.90 -4.68 1.56
N LEU A 315 2.80 -4.34 2.25
CA LEU A 315 2.63 -3.00 2.83
C LEU A 315 3.43 -2.82 4.12
N ALA A 316 3.70 -3.89 4.89
CA ALA A 316 4.52 -3.81 6.10
C ALA A 316 5.96 -3.40 5.79
N VAL A 317 6.55 -3.88 4.68
CA VAL A 317 7.92 -3.51 4.25
C VAL A 317 7.99 -2.06 3.75
N ALA A 318 6.92 -1.58 3.12
CA ALA A 318 6.81 -0.19 2.66
C ALA A 318 6.69 0.79 3.84
N ALA A 319 6.21 0.36 5.00
CA ALA A 319 6.19 1.17 6.22
C ALA A 319 7.64 1.41 6.73
N PRO A 320 8.10 2.67 6.87
CA PRO A 320 9.44 3.03 7.37
C PRO A 320 9.85 2.28 8.65
N ALA A 321 11.10 1.79 8.67
CA ALA A 321 11.66 1.05 9.81
C ALA A 321 11.82 1.92 11.08
N THR A 322 11.94 3.25 10.95
CA THR A 322 11.94 4.21 12.09
C THR A 322 10.59 4.29 12.82
N TRP A 323 9.58 3.57 12.33
CA TRP A 323 8.30 3.41 13.01
C TRP A 323 8.22 2.09 13.79
N ARG A 324 9.25 1.26 13.80
CA ARG A 324 9.22 -0.08 14.43
C ARG A 324 9.86 -0.16 15.82
N ASP A 325 10.33 0.96 16.37
CA ASP A 325 10.76 1.00 17.76
C ASP A 325 9.49 1.05 18.65
N PRO A 326 9.21 0.00 19.44
CA PRO A 326 8.11 0.04 20.39
C PRO A 326 8.41 1.15 21.39
N VAL A 327 7.53 2.15 21.46
CA VAL A 327 7.59 3.15 22.52
C VAL A 327 6.68 2.66 23.62
N ASP A 328 7.26 2.22 24.74
CA ASP A 328 6.53 2.01 25.99
C ASP A 328 6.05 3.34 26.58
#